data_AF-R1CDK2-F1
#
_entry.id   AF-R1CDK2-F1
#
_cell.length_a   1.000
_cell.length_b   1.000
_cell.length_c   1.000
_cell.angle_alpha   90.00
_cell.angle_beta   90.00
_cell.angle_gamma   90.00
#
_symmetry.space_group_name_H-M   'P 1'
#
loop_
_entity.id
_entity.type
_entity.pdbx_description
1 polymer ?
#
loop_
_entity_poly.entity_id
_entity_poly.type
_entity_poly.pdbx_seq_one_letter_code
_entity_poly.pdbx_strand_id
1 'polypeptide(L)' 'MNDNLYFIKIKSKKGLKNISRRQINKMIELQKSGLSYDEIGKLYKVDGNTVYKTIKDYKEGKYE' A
#
# COMPACT_ATOMS: atom_id res chain seq x y z
N MET A 1 -14.30 17.65 7.14
CA MET A 1 -13.80 16.42 6.52
C MET A 1 -12.67 16.82 5.60
N ASN A 2 -11.42 16.73 6.06
CA ASN A 2 -10.24 17.06 5.24
C ASN A 2 -9.24 15.92 5.44
N ASP A 3 -9.41 14.86 4.65
CA ASP A 3 -8.48 13.75 4.52
C ASP A 3 -7.22 14.23 3.78
N ASN A 4 -6.42 15.03 4.47
CA ASN A 4 -5.17 15.58 3.98
C ASN A 4 -4.00 14.84 4.65
N LEU A 5 -3.90 13.54 4.39
CA LEU A 5 -2.79 12.72 4.88
C LEU A 5 -1.76 12.48 3.77
N TYR A 6 -1.24 13.57 3.21
CA TYR A 6 -0.01 13.58 2.41
C TYR A 6 1.20 13.73 3.34
N PHE A 7 1.66 12.63 3.95
CA PHE A 7 3.00 12.63 4.55
C PHE A 7 3.79 11.42 4.07
N ILE A 8 4.31 11.51 2.84
CA ILE A 8 5.49 10.76 2.44
C ILE A 8 6.63 11.77 2.30
N LYS A 9 7.12 12.25 3.45
CA LYS A 9 8.45 12.85 3.53
C LYS A 9 9.42 11.67 3.49
N ILE A 10 9.93 11.42 2.29
CA ILE A 10 10.82 10.31 1.96
C ILE A 10 12.12 10.44 2.77
N LYS A 11 12.50 9.42 3.54
CA LYS A 11 13.89 8.96 3.81
C LYS A 11 13.87 7.81 4.84
N SER A 12 13.61 6.57 4.41
CA SER A 12 14.19 5.41 5.09
C SER A 12 14.11 4.16 4.24
N LYS A 13 15.26 3.49 4.05
CA LYS A 13 15.41 2.13 3.47
C LYS A 13 14.78 1.02 4.35
N LYS A 14 13.84 1.33 5.25
CA LYS A 14 13.22 0.37 6.17
C LYS A 14 11.71 0.59 6.23
N GLY A 15 11.00 -0.20 5.42
CA GLY A 15 9.62 -0.61 5.64
C GLY A 15 8.56 0.50 5.60
N LEU A 16 7.47 0.22 4.91
CA LEU A 16 6.19 0.88 5.11
C LEU A 16 5.71 0.64 6.56
N LYS A 17 6.30 1.31 7.55
CA LYS A 17 6.01 1.06 8.96
C LYS A 17 4.65 1.61 9.41
N ASN A 18 3.92 2.30 8.52
CA ASN A 18 2.64 2.95 8.82
C ASN A 18 1.66 2.90 7.63
N ILE A 19 1.55 1.78 6.91
CA ILE A 19 0.38 1.57 6.05
C ILE A 19 -0.76 1.06 6.94
N SER A 20 -1.89 1.78 6.93
CA SER A 20 -3.08 1.35 7.68
C SER A 20 -3.72 0.13 7.01
N ARG A 21 -4.30 -0.79 7.81
CA ARG A 21 -5.09 -1.93 7.30
C ARG A 21 -6.16 -1.48 6.29
N ARG A 22 -6.73 -0.29 6.47
CA ARG A 22 -7.71 0.30 5.56
C ARG A 22 -7.13 0.61 4.18
N GLN A 23 -5.88 1.05 4.10
CA GLN A 23 -5.19 1.28 2.83
C GLN A 23 -4.83 -0.05 2.15
N ILE A 24 -4.40 -1.07 2.92
CA ILE A 24 -4.11 -2.40 2.36
C ILE A 24 -5.39 -3.00 1.76
N ASN A 25 -6.51 -2.94 2.49
CA ASN A 25 -7.79 -3.42 1.97
C ASN A 25 -8.17 -2.71 0.67
N LYS A 26 -7.98 -1.38 0.60
CA LYS A 26 -8.25 -0.62 -0.62
C LYS A 26 -7.33 -1.02 -1.79
N MET A 27 -6.05 -1.33 -1.53
CA MET A 27 -5.14 -1.88 -2.54
C MET A 27 -5.60 -3.27 -3.04
N ILE A 28 -6.11 -4.12 -2.14
CA ILE A 28 -6.68 -5.43 -2.49
C ILE A 28 -7.95 -5.28 -3.34
N GLU A 29 -8.82 -4.32 -3.01
CA GLU A 29 -10.01 -4.01 -3.81
C GLU A 29 -9.65 -3.54 -5.23
N LEU A 30 -8.70 -2.62 -5.35
CA LEU A 30 -8.22 -2.15 -6.65
C LEU A 30 -7.59 -3.29 -7.49
N GLN A 31 -6.83 -4.18 -6.84
CA GLN A 31 -6.32 -5.37 -7.48
C GLN A 31 -7.44 -6.28 -7.99
N LYS A 32 -8.49 -6.49 -7.18
CA LYS A 32 -9.67 -7.28 -7.57
C LYS A 32 -10.46 -6.64 -8.71
N SER A 33 -10.45 -5.30 -8.81
CA SER A 33 -11.02 -4.56 -9.93
C SER A 33 -10.19 -4.66 -11.23
N GLY A 34 -9.05 -5.35 -11.21
CA GLY A 34 -8.22 -5.59 -12.39
C GLY A 34 -7.05 -4.61 -12.57
N LEU A 35 -6.81 -3.70 -11.62
CA LEU A 35 -5.65 -2.81 -11.69
C LEU A 35 -4.36 -3.61 -11.42
N SER A 36 -3.32 -3.29 -12.18
CA SER A 36 -1.98 -3.84 -11.96
C SER A 36 -1.32 -3.23 -10.72
N TYR A 37 -0.41 -3.96 -10.08
CA TYR A 37 0.32 -3.47 -8.90
C TYR A 37 1.11 -2.19 -9.17
N ASP A 38 1.60 -1.99 -10.40
CA ASP A 38 2.28 -0.76 -10.81
C ASP A 38 1.32 0.45 -10.81
N GLU A 39 0.10 0.27 -11.32
CA GLU A 39 -0.92 1.33 -11.31
C GLU A 39 -1.38 1.66 -9.90
N ILE A 40 -1.59 0.64 -9.07
CA ILE A 40 -1.87 0.81 -7.65
C ILE A 40 -0.69 1.52 -6.98
N GLY A 41 0.55 1.14 -7.32
CA GLY A 41 1.76 1.81 -6.82
C GLY A 41 1.76 3.30 -7.15
N LYS A 42 1.48 3.66 -8.40
CA LYS A 42 1.37 5.06 -8.85
C LYS A 42 0.32 5.84 -8.06
N LEU A 43 -0.85 5.27 -7.81
CA LEU A 43 -1.93 5.90 -7.01
C LEU A 43 -1.48 6.23 -5.58
N TYR A 44 -0.67 5.36 -4.98
CA TYR A 44 -0.18 5.53 -3.61
C TYR A 44 1.25 6.08 -3.55
N LYS A 45 1.83 6.48 -4.69
CA LYS A 45 3.23 6.94 -4.84
C LYS A 45 4.26 5.98 -4.24
N VAL A 46 4.04 4.68 -4.42
CA VAL A 46 4.93 3.60 -4.01
C VAL A 46 5.27 2.71 -5.20
N ASP A 47 6.34 1.95 -5.08
CA ASP A 47 6.73 0.99 -6.11
C ASP A 47 5.73 -0.18 -6.19
N GLY A 48 5.45 -0.68 -7.40
CA GLY A 48 4.54 -1.82 -7.59
C GLY A 48 4.99 -3.09 -6.86
N ASN A 49 6.30 -3.32 -6.74
CA ASN A 49 6.86 -4.41 -5.95
C ASN A 49 6.57 -4.21 -4.46
N THR A 50 6.54 -2.96 -4.01
CA THR A 50 6.16 -2.62 -2.63
C THR A 50 4.70 -2.97 -2.38
N VAL A 51 3.79 -2.61 -3.30
CA VAL A 51 2.36 -2.99 -3.22
C VAL A 51 2.19 -4.50 -3.18
N TYR A 52 2.87 -5.22 -4.07
CA TYR A 52 2.84 -6.69 -4.11
C TYR A 52 3.26 -7.30 -2.77
N LYS A 53 4.41 -6.87 -2.23
CA LYS A 53 4.90 -7.35 -0.93
C LYS A 53 3.91 -7.04 0.18
N THR A 54 3.34 -5.83 0.23
CA THR A 54 2.36 -5.44 1.25
C THR A 54 1.09 -6.29 1.20
N ILE A 55 0.53 -6.52 0.01
CA ILE A 55 -0.67 -7.36 -0.15
C ILE A 55 -0.36 -8.81 0.24
N LYS A 56 0.79 -9.34 -0.19
CA LYS A 56 1.22 -10.71 0.14
C LYS A 56 1.40 -10.90 1.65
N ASP A 57 2.12 -10.00 2.29
CA ASP A 57 2.45 -10.05 3.72
C ASP A 57 1.19 -9.93 4.60
N TYR A 58 0.20 -9.14 4.15
CA TYR A 58 -1.12 -9.05 4.78
C TYR A 58 -1.94 -10.34 4.64
N LYS A 59 -1.91 -11.01 3.48
CA LYS A 59 -2.57 -12.31 3.28
C LYS A 59 -1.92 -13.44 4.08
N GLU A 60 -0.61 -13.34 4.33
CA GLU A 60 0.14 -14.32 5.14
C GLU A 60 -0.02 -14.13 6.66
N GLY A 61 -0.81 -13.16 7.13
CA GLY A 61 -1.08 -12.97 8.56
C GLY A 61 0.07 -12.35 9.35
N LYS A 62 1.09 -11.77 8.70
CA LYS A 62 2.27 -11.20 9.38
C LYS A 62 2.02 -9.91 10.16
N TYR A 63 0.80 -9.39 10.16
CA TYR A 63 0.37 -8.20 10.93
C TYR A 63 -0.67 -8.54 12.01
N GLU A 64 -0.73 -9.81 12.42
CA GLU A 64 -1.43 -10.27 13.64
C GLU A 64 -0.58 -10.10 14.89
#